data_AF-A0A8J9V6B1-F1
#
_entry.id   AF-A0A8J9V6B1-F1
#
_cell.length_a   1.000
_cell.length_b   1.000
_cell.length_c   1.000
_cell.angle_alpha   90.00
_cell.angle_beta   90.00
_cell.angle_gamma   90.00
#
_symmetry.space_group_name_H-M   'P 1'
#
loop_
_entity.id
_entity.type
_entity.pdbx_description
1 polymer ?
#
loop_
_entity_poly.entity_id
_entity_poly.type
_entity_poly.pdbx_seq_one_letter_code
_entity_poly.pdbx_strand_id
1 'polypeptide(L)'
;MAPPRKILRRQLEILVDYLEENRDISRGTPFSPVGHDGMMSAKVKWNALAKKLNSVEGGAHKSPEGWKKYWFEWRHRCRKKAANVRQSQSNSANGSHKTSLNDVEVRALNINGKDIVDHVESGPKKLQIFLSEDSDSEQPIKDIEQITSEDVKVNTGSRKFITENTLRNSTPPPEWAIMLEDRRIAAEERIAKSLETIVTLMQLQEDRRAIIEEKIADTLVAITSNLKELHSENRKHLHCCKSNNEETESSSMKDVIFL
;
A
#
# COMPACT_ATOMS: atom_id res chain seq x y z
N MET A 1 -35.17 1.36 13.21
CA MET A 1 -33.79 1.87 13.22
C MET A 1 -33.70 3.01 14.22
N ALA A 2 -32.78 2.95 15.19
CA ALA A 2 -32.60 4.05 16.15
C ALA A 2 -32.02 5.28 15.44
N PRO A 3 -32.41 6.52 15.83
CA PRO A 3 -31.85 7.74 15.24
C PRO A 3 -30.32 7.77 15.34
N PRO A 4 -29.59 8.28 14.31
CA PRO A 4 -28.15 8.43 14.38
C PRO A 4 -27.80 9.30 15.60
N ARG A 5 -27.01 8.72 16.52
CA ARG A 5 -26.61 9.40 17.76
C ARG A 5 -25.83 10.66 17.43
N LYS A 6 -26.27 11.78 17.99
CA LYS A 6 -25.60 13.08 17.82
C LYS A 6 -24.28 13.06 18.58
N ILE A 7 -23.28 13.73 18.04
CA ILE A 7 -21.99 13.90 18.73
C ILE A 7 -22.21 14.86 19.89
N LEU A 8 -21.92 14.38 21.09
CA LEU A 8 -22.10 15.16 22.32
C LEU A 8 -21.01 16.22 22.47
N ARG A 9 -21.33 17.31 23.17
CA ARG A 9 -20.34 18.34 23.53
C ARG A 9 -19.14 17.77 24.26
N ARG A 10 -19.36 16.83 25.19
CA ARG A 10 -18.29 16.14 25.92
C ARG A 10 -17.35 15.36 24.99
N GLN A 11 -17.87 14.74 23.92
CA GLN A 11 -17.04 14.07 22.91
C GLN A 11 -16.22 15.07 22.11
N LEU A 12 -16.78 16.26 21.80
CA LEU A 12 -16.03 17.33 21.14
C LEU A 12 -14.91 17.89 22.01
N GLU A 13 -15.14 18.07 23.31
CA GLU A 13 -14.11 18.52 24.26
C GLU A 13 -12.96 17.51 24.32
N ILE A 14 -13.26 16.22 24.51
CA ILE A 14 -12.24 15.14 24.50
C ILE A 14 -11.48 15.09 23.17
N LEU A 15 -12.18 15.27 22.05
CA LEU A 15 -11.57 15.29 20.72
C LEU A 15 -10.59 16.46 20.57
N VAL A 16 -10.97 17.65 21.00
CA VAL A 16 -10.14 18.86 20.93
C VAL A 16 -8.96 18.77 21.88
N ASP A 17 -9.17 18.37 23.15
CA ASP A 17 -8.12 18.19 24.15
C ASP A 17 -7.01 17.25 23.61
N TYR A 18 -7.40 16.09 23.09
CA TYR A 18 -6.44 15.11 22.59
C TYR A 18 -5.66 15.60 21.37
N LEU A 19 -6.30 16.37 20.48
CA LEU A 19 -5.67 16.92 19.27
C LEU A 19 -4.82 18.17 19.54
N GLU A 20 -5.06 18.85 20.65
CA GLU A 20 -4.17 19.91 21.16
C GLU A 20 -2.87 19.32 21.71
N GLU A 21 -2.95 18.19 22.41
CA GLU A 21 -1.79 17.43 22.88
C GLU A 21 -1.04 16.74 21.72
N ASN A 22 -1.77 16.28 20.70
CA ASN A 22 -1.23 15.56 19.55
C ASN A 22 -1.35 16.37 18.25
N ARG A 23 -0.59 17.48 18.17
CA ARG A 23 -0.64 18.39 17.01
C ARG A 23 -0.12 17.81 15.69
N ASP A 24 0.52 16.64 15.73
CA ASP A 24 1.03 15.93 14.57
C ASP A 24 -0.11 15.31 13.74
N ILE A 25 -1.10 14.70 14.40
CA ILE A 25 -2.22 14.04 13.71
C ILE A 25 -3.36 15.00 13.34
N SER A 26 -3.42 16.17 13.97
CA SER A 26 -4.50 17.15 13.79
C SER A 26 -4.38 17.97 12.50
N ARG A 27 -3.16 18.11 11.95
CA ARG A 27 -2.88 18.86 10.72
C ARG A 27 -3.30 18.14 9.46
N GLY A 28 -3.36 16.81 9.50
CA GLY A 28 -3.83 16.00 8.38
C GLY A 28 -3.02 16.15 7.11
N THR A 29 -1.77 16.62 7.20
CA THR A 29 -0.94 16.86 6.01
C THR A 29 -0.60 15.50 5.40
N PRO A 30 -1.17 15.14 4.23
CA PRO A 30 -0.86 13.89 3.55
C PRO A 30 0.48 13.96 2.79
N PHE A 31 1.16 15.11 2.86
CA PHE A 31 2.35 15.45 2.09
C PHE A 31 3.53 15.90 2.97
N SER A 32 3.42 15.80 4.29
CA SER A 32 4.64 15.79 5.08
C SER A 32 5.30 14.44 4.79
N PRO A 33 6.60 14.37 4.46
CA PRO A 33 7.34 13.13 4.24
C PRO A 33 7.52 12.42 5.58
N VAL A 34 6.40 12.10 6.22
CA VAL A 34 6.34 11.26 7.39
C VAL A 34 6.38 9.87 6.79
N GLY A 35 7.54 9.21 6.90
CA GLY A 35 7.72 7.84 6.43
C GLY A 35 6.65 6.89 6.99
N HIS A 36 6.67 5.66 6.50
CA HIS A 36 5.78 4.57 6.91
C HIS A 36 5.50 4.53 8.44
N ASP A 37 6.52 4.83 9.25
CA ASP A 37 6.48 4.84 10.71
C ASP A 37 5.54 5.89 11.31
N GLY A 38 5.45 7.08 10.73
CA GLY A 38 4.54 8.10 11.27
C GLY A 38 3.11 7.98 10.75
N MET A 39 2.88 7.29 9.62
CA MET A 39 1.54 6.86 9.22
C MET A 39 1.00 5.81 10.21
N MET A 40 1.82 4.82 10.56
CA MET A 40 1.53 3.83 11.61
C MET A 40 1.22 4.53 12.94
N SER A 41 2.07 5.48 13.35
CA SER A 41 1.89 6.23 14.59
C SER A 41 0.58 7.04 14.60
N ALA A 42 0.22 7.68 13.48
CA ALA A 42 -1.04 8.41 13.37
C ALA A 42 -2.26 7.48 13.48
N LYS A 43 -2.23 6.29 12.85
CA LYS A 43 -3.29 5.29 12.94
C LYS A 43 -3.49 4.82 14.38
N VAL A 44 -2.39 4.54 15.10
CA VAL A 44 -2.43 4.15 16.52
C VAL A 44 -3.08 5.25 17.38
N LYS A 45 -2.72 6.52 17.15
CA LYS A 45 -3.30 7.64 17.91
C LYS A 45 -4.79 7.85 17.61
N TRP A 46 -5.23 7.72 16.36
CA TRP A 46 -6.66 7.79 16.02
C TRP A 46 -7.44 6.62 16.61
N ASN A 47 -6.85 5.42 16.65
CA ASN A 47 -7.45 4.25 17.31
C ASN A 47 -7.66 4.49 18.82
N ALA A 48 -6.65 5.01 19.50
CA ALA A 48 -6.74 5.34 20.93
C ALA A 48 -7.82 6.39 21.20
N LEU A 49 -7.87 7.44 20.38
CA LEU A 49 -8.87 8.50 20.47
C LEU A 49 -10.29 7.98 20.24
N ALA A 50 -10.50 7.14 19.22
CA ALA A 50 -11.79 6.56 18.92
C ALA A 50 -12.32 5.72 20.09
N LYS A 51 -11.46 4.93 20.74
CA LYS A 51 -11.82 4.18 21.96
C LYS A 51 -12.28 5.12 23.08
N LYS A 52 -11.53 6.20 23.34
CA LYS A 52 -11.86 7.22 24.37
C LYS A 52 -13.17 7.95 24.07
N LEU A 53 -13.47 8.22 22.80
CA LEU A 53 -14.71 8.90 22.38
C LEU A 53 -15.92 7.96 22.42
N ASN A 54 -15.73 6.70 22.03
CA ASN A 54 -16.78 5.69 22.01
C ASN A 54 -17.11 5.18 23.42
N SER A 55 -16.23 5.38 24.42
CA SER A 55 -16.54 5.06 25.82
C SER A 55 -17.46 6.08 26.49
N VAL A 56 -17.79 7.20 25.83
CA VAL A 56 -18.72 8.21 26.36
C VAL A 56 -20.16 7.70 26.22
N GLU A 57 -20.79 7.40 27.34
CA GLU A 57 -22.17 6.94 27.39
C GLU A 57 -23.13 7.97 26.75
N GLY A 58 -24.09 7.47 25.96
CA GLY A 58 -25.05 8.30 25.24
C GLY A 58 -24.49 9.04 24.02
N GLY A 59 -23.19 8.90 23.72
CA GLY A 59 -22.52 9.55 22.60
C GLY A 59 -22.67 8.85 21.25
N ALA A 60 -22.08 9.45 20.21
CA ALA A 60 -21.94 8.81 18.92
C ALA A 60 -20.81 7.77 18.96
N HIS A 61 -21.01 6.62 18.29
CA HIS A 61 -19.96 5.63 18.07
C HIS A 61 -19.52 5.70 16.61
N LYS A 62 -18.21 5.84 16.38
CA LYS A 62 -17.63 5.86 15.04
C LYS A 62 -16.32 5.09 15.02
N SER A 63 -15.95 4.61 13.83
CA SER A 63 -14.60 4.12 13.57
C SER A 63 -13.57 5.24 13.74
N PRO A 64 -12.30 4.90 13.98
CA PRO A 64 -11.18 5.85 13.98
C PRO A 64 -11.16 6.76 12.76
N GLU A 65 -11.39 6.20 11.57
CA GLU A 65 -11.48 6.89 10.29
C GLU A 65 -12.69 7.82 10.25
N GLY A 66 -13.83 7.38 10.81
CA GLY A 66 -15.04 8.19 10.95
C GLY A 66 -14.85 9.40 11.85
N TRP A 67 -14.12 9.24 12.96
CA TRP A 67 -13.75 10.36 13.84
C TRP A 67 -12.76 11.32 13.18
N LYS A 68 -11.76 10.80 12.47
CA LYS A 68 -10.82 11.59 11.67
C LYS A 68 -11.57 12.43 10.63
N LYS A 69 -12.47 11.81 9.84
CA LYS A 69 -13.30 12.50 8.85
C LYS A 69 -14.17 13.58 9.50
N TYR A 70 -14.83 13.24 10.61
CA TYR A 70 -15.64 14.20 11.36
C TYR A 70 -14.82 15.40 11.83
N TRP A 71 -13.61 15.19 12.35
CA TRP A 71 -12.72 16.26 12.79
C TRP A 71 -12.46 17.28 11.66
N PHE A 72 -12.08 16.82 10.47
CA PHE A 72 -11.77 17.73 9.35
C PHE A 72 -13.00 18.48 8.85
N GLU A 73 -14.14 17.81 8.74
CA GLU A 73 -15.42 18.40 8.36
C GLU A 73 -15.88 19.44 9.39
N TRP A 74 -15.85 19.08 10.67
CA TRP A 74 -16.25 19.96 11.77
C TRP A 74 -15.32 21.16 11.89
N ARG A 75 -14.01 20.96 11.75
CA ARG A 75 -13.01 22.04 11.69
C ARG A 75 -13.28 22.99 10.51
N HIS A 76 -13.63 22.46 9.34
CA HIS A 76 -14.00 23.28 8.18
C HIS A 76 -15.23 24.14 8.48
N ARG A 77 -16.26 23.56 9.11
CA ARG A 77 -17.44 24.32 9.56
C ARG A 77 -17.09 25.40 10.57
N CYS A 78 -16.17 25.13 11.51
CA CYS A 78 -15.68 26.14 12.45
C CYS A 78 -14.99 27.31 11.74
N ARG A 79 -14.16 27.04 10.71
CA ARG A 79 -13.53 28.09 9.90
C ARG A 79 -14.54 28.93 9.13
N LYS A 80 -15.53 28.28 8.51
CA LYS A 80 -16.60 28.98 7.79
C LYS A 80 -17.43 29.86 8.73
N LYS A 81 -17.76 29.34 9.91
CA LYS A 81 -18.45 30.11 10.95
C LYS A 81 -17.62 31.33 11.39
N ALA A 82 -16.33 31.15 11.64
CA ALA A 82 -15.44 32.25 12.03
C ALA A 82 -15.29 33.31 10.93
N ALA A 83 -15.21 32.91 9.65
CA ALA A 83 -15.17 33.83 8.52
C ALA A 83 -16.47 34.65 8.41
N ASN A 84 -17.63 33.99 8.55
CA ASN A 84 -18.93 34.67 8.55
C ASN A 84 -19.03 35.69 9.69
N VAL A 85 -18.58 35.33 10.90
CA VAL A 85 -18.58 36.25 12.05
C VAL A 85 -17.74 37.51 11.76
N ARG A 86 -16.55 37.34 11.17
CA ARG A 86 -15.69 38.47 10.79
C ARG A 86 -16.33 39.37 9.74
N GLN A 87 -16.97 38.78 8.72
CA GLN A 87 -17.64 39.53 7.66
C GLN A 87 -18.89 40.26 8.17
N SER A 88 -19.65 39.66 9.08
CA SER A 88 -20.78 40.32 9.73
C SER A 88 -20.32 41.46 10.66
N GLN A 89 -19.15 41.34 11.28
CA GLN A 89 -18.58 42.41 12.10
C GLN A 89 -18.10 43.60 11.26
N SER A 90 -17.53 43.38 10.07
CA SER A 90 -17.12 44.48 9.19
C SER A 90 -18.28 45.24 8.57
N ASN A 91 -19.44 44.58 8.40
CA ASN A 91 -20.58 45.12 7.64
C ASN A 91 -21.75 45.58 8.53
N SER A 92 -21.65 45.46 9.87
CA SER A 92 -22.76 45.79 10.77
C SER A 92 -22.66 47.22 11.31
N ALA A 93 -23.24 48.16 10.55
CA ALA A 93 -23.73 49.43 11.10
C ALA A 93 -25.07 49.26 11.83
N ASN A 94 -25.81 48.17 11.58
CA ASN A 94 -27.12 47.89 12.20
C ASN A 94 -27.18 46.45 12.75
N GLY A 95 -26.96 46.31 14.07
CA GLY A 95 -27.67 45.45 15.03
C GLY A 95 -27.97 43.96 14.80
N SER A 96 -27.55 43.31 13.72
CA SER A 96 -27.96 41.92 13.43
C SER A 96 -27.16 40.87 14.22
N HIS A 97 -27.88 39.84 14.71
CA HIS A 97 -27.47 38.81 15.67
C HIS A 97 -26.03 38.30 15.54
N LYS A 98 -25.20 38.57 16.57
CA LYS A 98 -23.84 38.04 16.70
C LYS A 98 -23.89 36.53 16.94
N THR A 99 -23.59 35.73 15.94
CA THR A 99 -23.30 34.30 16.16
C THR A 99 -21.94 34.20 16.84
N SER A 100 -21.90 34.03 18.16
CA SER A 100 -20.65 33.85 18.88
C SER A 100 -20.04 32.47 18.58
N LEU A 101 -18.73 32.43 18.42
CA LEU A 101 -17.98 31.16 18.39
C LEU A 101 -18.02 30.56 19.80
N ASN A 102 -18.27 29.25 19.88
CA ASN A 102 -18.20 28.52 21.14
C ASN A 102 -16.72 28.28 21.51
N ASP A 103 -16.42 28.16 22.80
CA ASP A 103 -15.04 28.00 23.29
C ASP A 103 -14.31 26.80 22.63
N VAL A 104 -14.99 25.66 22.51
CA VAL A 104 -14.48 24.46 21.85
C VAL A 104 -14.17 24.69 20.35
N GLU A 105 -14.94 25.54 19.67
CA GLU A 105 -14.71 25.90 18.27
C GLU A 105 -13.48 26.82 18.14
N VAL A 106 -13.31 27.76 19.07
CA VAL A 106 -12.15 28.66 19.13
C VAL A 106 -10.87 27.87 19.36
N ARG A 107 -10.89 26.95 20.33
CA ARG A 107 -9.80 26.02 20.62
C ARG A 107 -9.42 25.19 19.40
N ALA A 108 -10.41 24.60 18.73
CA ALA A 108 -10.20 23.85 17.50
C ALA A 108 -9.51 24.69 16.41
N LEU A 109 -9.91 25.95 16.22
CA LEU A 109 -9.26 26.84 15.25
C LEU A 109 -7.78 27.08 15.58
N ASN A 110 -7.43 27.18 16.87
CA ASN A 110 -6.07 27.46 17.34
C ASN A 110 -5.09 26.29 17.23
N ILE A 111 -5.56 25.05 17.06
CA ILE A 111 -4.70 23.84 16.98
C ILE A 111 -3.67 23.92 15.84
N ASN A 112 -3.97 24.62 14.74
CA ASN A 112 -3.09 24.68 13.57
C ASN A 112 -2.27 25.97 13.46
N GLY A 113 -2.32 26.83 14.46
CA GLY A 113 -1.52 28.06 14.45
C GLY A 113 -1.91 29.05 13.35
N LYS A 114 -1.35 30.24 13.48
CA LYS A 114 -1.66 31.46 12.73
C LYS A 114 -0.83 31.55 11.44
N ASP A 115 -0.41 30.41 10.88
CA ASP A 115 0.59 30.32 9.79
C ASP A 115 -0.01 30.07 8.40
N ILE A 116 -1.25 30.53 8.17
CA ILE A 116 -1.79 30.69 6.81
C ILE A 116 -2.50 32.05 6.77
N VAL A 117 -1.73 33.10 7.03
CA VAL A 117 -1.97 34.38 6.36
C VAL A 117 -1.39 34.18 4.94
N ASP A 118 -2.18 34.52 3.92
CA ASP A 118 -1.82 34.47 2.48
C ASP A 118 -1.89 33.14 1.72
N HIS A 119 -3.01 32.42 1.85
CA HIS A 119 -3.60 31.87 0.63
C HIS A 119 -5.13 31.87 0.74
N VAL A 120 -5.69 33.07 0.53
CA VAL A 120 -6.97 33.17 -0.16
C VAL A 120 -6.77 32.49 -1.51
N GLU A 121 -7.42 31.36 -1.74
CA GLU A 121 -8.18 31.13 -2.96
C GLU A 121 -9.10 29.91 -2.75
N SER A 122 -10.36 30.25 -2.88
CA SER A 122 -11.55 29.43 -3.11
C SER A 122 -11.31 28.12 -3.87
N GLY A 123 -11.91 27.02 -3.37
CA GLY A 123 -12.00 25.78 -4.15
C GLY A 123 -12.78 24.66 -3.46
N PRO A 124 -14.10 24.51 -3.68
CA PRO A 124 -14.92 23.42 -3.10
C PRO A 124 -14.68 22.04 -3.72
N LYS A 125 -13.65 21.87 -4.56
CA LYS A 125 -13.42 20.63 -5.34
C LYS A 125 -12.39 19.68 -4.73
N LYS A 126 -11.54 20.14 -3.80
CA LYS A 126 -10.44 19.33 -3.24
C LYS A 126 -10.90 18.28 -2.20
N LEU A 127 -12.09 18.45 -1.62
CA LEU A 127 -12.64 17.50 -0.64
C LEU A 127 -13.50 16.39 -1.27
N GLN A 128 -13.97 16.55 -2.51
CA GLN A 128 -14.75 15.53 -3.20
C GLN A 128 -13.89 14.33 -3.66
N ILE A 129 -12.61 14.56 -3.96
CA ILE A 129 -11.69 13.48 -4.39
C ILE A 129 -11.39 12.50 -3.24
N PHE A 130 -11.53 12.93 -1.98
CA PHE A 130 -11.33 12.06 -0.81
C PHE A 130 -12.60 11.32 -0.36
N LEU A 131 -13.75 11.54 -1.02
CA LEU A 131 -15.05 11.01 -0.60
C LEU A 131 -15.60 9.88 -1.48
N SER A 132 -14.86 9.46 -2.51
CA SER A 132 -15.29 8.42 -3.44
C SER A 132 -14.25 7.32 -3.56
N GLU A 133 -14.05 6.54 -2.51
CA GLU A 133 -13.74 5.11 -2.62
C GLU A 133 -13.77 4.47 -1.23
N ASP A 134 -14.26 3.23 -1.23
CA ASP A 134 -14.40 2.28 -0.13
C ASP A 134 -15.59 2.45 0.83
N SER A 135 -16.72 1.88 0.37
CA SER A 135 -17.81 1.40 1.23
C SER A 135 -17.85 -0.13 1.17
N ASP A 136 -17.35 -0.74 2.26
CA ASP A 136 -17.45 -2.11 2.80
C ASP A 136 -18.28 -3.19 2.07
N SER A 137 -17.68 -4.36 1.90
CA SER A 137 -18.19 -5.64 2.46
C SER A 137 -17.06 -6.69 2.53
N GLU A 138 -16.77 -7.18 3.74
CA GLU A 138 -15.94 -8.37 3.98
C GLU A 138 -16.72 -9.68 3.74
N GLN A 139 -15.94 -10.72 3.38
CA GLN A 139 -16.09 -12.18 3.56
C GLN A 139 -16.41 -13.01 2.29
N PRO A 140 -15.90 -14.26 2.16
CA PRO A 140 -14.67 -14.87 2.67
C PRO A 140 -13.77 -15.43 1.53
N ILE A 141 -12.48 -15.63 1.86
CA ILE A 141 -11.43 -16.15 0.97
C ILE A 141 -11.75 -17.57 0.49
N LYS A 142 -11.83 -17.75 -0.84
CA LYS A 142 -11.53 -19.02 -1.53
C LYS A 142 -10.85 -18.73 -2.87
N ASP A 143 -9.67 -19.34 -2.99
CA ASP A 143 -8.94 -19.80 -4.16
C ASP A 143 -8.60 -18.83 -5.30
N ILE A 144 -7.28 -18.64 -5.40
CA ILE A 144 -6.53 -17.95 -6.44
C ILE A 144 -6.49 -18.84 -7.68
N GLU A 145 -6.99 -18.37 -8.82
CA GLU A 145 -6.49 -18.77 -10.14
C GLU A 145 -6.90 -17.78 -11.25
N GLN A 146 -5.91 -17.44 -12.08
CA GLN A 146 -5.97 -16.84 -13.42
C GLN A 146 -6.55 -15.43 -13.63
N ILE A 147 -5.63 -14.46 -13.76
CA ILE A 147 -5.81 -13.25 -14.56
C ILE A 147 -5.54 -13.60 -16.03
N THR A 148 -6.55 -13.47 -16.89
CA THR A 148 -6.40 -13.24 -18.33
C THR A 148 -7.22 -12.01 -18.72
N SER A 149 -6.57 -11.13 -19.48
CA SER A 149 -7.06 -9.89 -20.05
C SER A 149 -8.33 -10.05 -20.90
N GLU A 150 -9.23 -9.06 -20.85
CA GLU A 150 -9.70 -8.23 -21.99
C GLU A 150 -11.10 -7.60 -21.74
N ASP A 151 -11.18 -6.32 -22.15
CA ASP A 151 -12.35 -5.51 -22.55
C ASP A 151 -13.55 -5.27 -21.62
N VAL A 152 -13.59 -4.06 -21.02
CA VAL A 152 -14.86 -3.31 -20.82
C VAL A 152 -14.71 -1.81 -21.13
N LYS A 153 -15.01 -1.51 -22.39
CA LYS A 153 -15.66 -0.32 -22.98
C LYS A 153 -16.23 0.70 -21.97
N VAL A 154 -15.65 1.91 -21.93
CA VAL A 154 -16.29 3.08 -21.29
C VAL A 154 -16.60 4.16 -22.32
N ASN A 155 -17.90 4.24 -22.57
CA ASN A 155 -18.76 5.27 -23.13
C ASN A 155 -18.14 6.66 -23.45
N THR A 156 -18.17 6.98 -24.74
CA THR A 156 -17.91 8.30 -25.33
C THR A 156 -19.02 9.29 -24.99
N GLY A 157 -18.69 10.36 -24.25
CA GLY A 157 -19.52 11.54 -24.03
C GLY A 157 -18.90 12.79 -24.64
N SER A 158 -19.18 13.02 -25.93
CA SER A 158 -19.15 14.26 -26.71
C SER A 158 -18.40 15.48 -26.12
N ARG A 159 -17.24 15.83 -26.69
CA ARG A 159 -16.72 17.20 -26.65
C ARG A 159 -16.16 17.61 -28.01
N LYS A 160 -16.99 18.43 -28.68
CA LYS A 160 -16.76 19.31 -29.82
C LYS A 160 -15.33 19.41 -30.36
N PHE A 161 -15.21 19.08 -31.65
CA PHE A 161 -14.17 19.53 -32.55
C PHE A 161 -13.90 21.04 -32.38
N ILE A 162 -12.64 21.38 -32.09
CA ILE A 162 -12.09 22.70 -32.38
C ILE A 162 -10.94 22.46 -33.35
N THR A 163 -11.08 23.11 -34.49
CA THR A 163 -10.20 23.17 -35.65
C THR A 163 -8.73 23.43 -35.30
N GLU A 164 -7.85 22.68 -35.96
CA GLU A 164 -6.43 22.98 -36.15
C GLU A 164 -6.24 24.43 -36.64
N ASN A 165 -5.88 25.39 -35.78
CA ASN A 165 -5.08 26.55 -36.21
C ASN A 165 -4.49 27.44 -35.08
N THR A 166 -4.01 26.88 -33.97
CA THR A 166 -3.37 27.72 -32.91
C THR A 166 -2.10 27.07 -32.37
N LEU A 167 -1.19 26.71 -33.28
CA LEU A 167 0.20 26.48 -32.91
C LEU A 167 0.95 27.81 -33.10
N ARG A 168 1.15 28.58 -32.02
CA ARG A 168 2.19 29.62 -31.81
C ARG A 168 1.77 30.65 -30.75
N ASN A 169 1.29 30.23 -29.57
CA ASN A 169 1.24 31.08 -28.37
C ASN A 169 1.07 30.18 -27.13
N SER A 170 2.06 29.31 -26.86
CA SER A 170 2.09 28.58 -25.58
C SER A 170 2.70 29.51 -24.54
N THR A 171 1.84 30.14 -23.73
CA THR A 171 2.29 30.65 -22.42
C THR A 171 2.99 29.50 -21.69
N PRO A 172 4.18 29.70 -21.09
CA PRO A 172 4.86 28.65 -20.36
C PRO A 172 3.91 28.09 -19.29
N PRO A 173 3.88 26.76 -19.08
CA PRO A 173 3.07 26.16 -18.04
C PRO A 173 3.33 26.88 -16.70
N PRO A 174 2.28 27.28 -15.97
CA PRO A 174 2.45 27.93 -14.69
C PRO A 174 3.22 27.03 -13.72
N GLU A 175 3.97 27.63 -12.80
CA GLU A 175 4.93 26.94 -11.91
C GLU A 175 4.31 25.77 -11.13
N TRP A 176 3.03 25.87 -10.74
CA TRP A 176 2.32 24.77 -10.08
C TRP A 176 2.18 23.51 -10.95
N ALA A 177 2.09 23.67 -12.27
CA ALA A 177 1.99 22.55 -13.21
C ALA A 177 3.34 21.83 -13.32
N ILE A 178 4.44 22.59 -13.32
CA ILE A 178 5.80 22.06 -13.28
C ILE A 178 6.04 21.34 -11.94
N MET A 179 5.65 21.95 -10.82
CA MET A 179 5.80 21.31 -9.51
C MET A 179 4.97 20.02 -9.35
N LEU A 180 3.79 19.94 -9.96
CA LEU A 180 3.01 18.70 -9.98
C LEU A 180 3.72 17.64 -10.81
N GLU A 181 4.30 18.04 -11.94
CA GLU A 181 5.06 17.17 -12.82
C GLU A 181 6.32 16.64 -12.14
N ASP A 182 7.08 17.49 -11.45
CA ASP A 182 8.24 17.08 -10.66
C ASP A 182 7.86 16.07 -9.57
N ARG A 183 6.69 16.24 -8.95
CA ARG A 183 6.19 15.30 -7.94
C ARG A 183 5.74 13.98 -8.55
N ARG A 184 5.15 14.02 -9.75
CA ARG A 184 4.80 12.82 -10.53
C ARG A 184 6.07 12.06 -10.89
N ILE A 185 7.06 12.74 -11.45
CA ILE A 185 8.37 12.20 -11.82
C ILE A 185 9.05 11.57 -10.59
N ALA A 186 9.12 12.28 -9.46
CA ALA A 186 9.74 11.75 -8.24
C ALA A 186 9.00 10.53 -7.67
N ALA A 187 7.69 10.41 -7.89
CA ALA A 187 6.95 9.20 -7.50
C ALA A 187 7.28 8.03 -8.43
N GLU A 188 7.36 8.28 -9.74
CA GLU A 188 7.72 7.28 -10.75
C GLU A 188 9.16 6.78 -10.57
N GLU A 189 10.11 7.65 -10.23
CA GLU A 189 11.49 7.27 -9.93
C GLU A 189 11.58 6.33 -8.73
N ARG A 190 10.76 6.54 -7.69
CA ARG A 190 10.72 5.61 -6.53
C ARG A 190 10.22 4.24 -6.92
N ILE A 191 9.21 4.19 -7.80
CA ILE A 191 8.67 2.92 -8.33
C ILE A 191 9.72 2.25 -9.21
N ALA A 192 10.40 2.98 -10.08
CA ALA A 192 11.48 2.45 -10.91
C ALA A 192 12.60 1.84 -10.04
N LYS A 193 13.01 2.53 -8.96
CA LYS A 193 14.03 2.05 -8.04
C LYS A 193 13.61 0.80 -7.24
N SER A 194 12.35 0.70 -6.84
CA SER A 194 11.85 -0.51 -6.18
C SER A 194 11.80 -1.68 -7.16
N LEU A 195 11.40 -1.45 -8.41
CA LEU A 195 11.41 -2.47 -9.46
C LEU A 195 12.83 -2.95 -9.78
N GLU A 196 13.81 -2.04 -9.85
CA GLU A 196 15.23 -2.40 -10.02
C GLU A 196 15.73 -3.31 -8.88
N THR A 197 15.30 -3.02 -7.65
CA THR A 197 15.62 -3.86 -6.48
C THR A 197 14.99 -5.26 -6.60
N ILE A 198 13.77 -5.36 -7.14
CA ILE A 198 13.11 -6.65 -7.36
C ILE A 198 13.82 -7.43 -8.47
N VAL A 199 14.16 -6.77 -9.58
CA VAL A 199 14.87 -7.39 -10.71
C VAL A 199 16.22 -7.95 -10.26
N THR A 200 17.01 -7.18 -9.51
CA THR A 200 18.30 -7.65 -8.97
C THR A 200 18.12 -8.86 -8.04
N LEU A 201 17.08 -8.88 -7.21
CA LEU A 201 16.77 -10.02 -6.35
C LEU A 201 16.34 -11.26 -7.16
N MET A 202 15.51 -11.08 -8.19
CA MET A 202 15.09 -12.18 -9.08
C MET A 202 16.29 -12.78 -9.81
N GLN A 203 17.19 -11.94 -10.30
CA GLN A 203 18.38 -12.40 -11.02
C GLN A 203 19.33 -13.17 -10.10
N LEU A 204 19.53 -12.70 -8.87
CA LEU A 204 20.29 -13.43 -7.85
C LEU A 204 19.64 -14.78 -7.50
N GLN A 205 18.31 -14.82 -7.44
CA GLN A 205 17.58 -16.05 -7.19
C GLN A 205 17.76 -17.03 -8.36
N GLU A 206 17.81 -16.54 -9.60
CA GLU A 206 18.03 -17.37 -10.79
C GLU A 206 19.44 -17.94 -10.83
N ASP A 207 20.46 -17.12 -10.55
CA ASP A 207 21.86 -17.57 -10.46
C ASP A 207 22.02 -18.67 -9.40
N ARG A 208 21.35 -18.52 -8.25
CA ARG A 208 21.35 -19.55 -7.21
C ARG A 208 20.70 -20.85 -7.68
N ARG A 209 19.62 -20.80 -8.48
CA ARG A 209 19.00 -22.00 -9.05
C ARG A 209 19.94 -22.68 -10.04
N ALA A 210 20.56 -21.92 -10.94
CA ALA A 210 21.51 -22.44 -11.91
C ALA A 210 22.66 -23.22 -11.25
N ILE A 211 23.26 -22.70 -10.18
CA ILE A 211 24.33 -23.38 -9.44
C ILE A 211 23.85 -24.70 -8.81
N ILE A 212 22.61 -24.74 -8.31
CA ILE A 212 22.05 -25.96 -7.72
C ILE A 212 21.80 -27.00 -8.82
N GLU A 213 21.25 -26.60 -9.95
CA GLU A 213 20.99 -27.48 -11.10
C GLU A 213 22.30 -28.06 -11.66
N GLU A 214 23.35 -27.24 -11.77
CA GLU A 214 24.70 -27.69 -12.17
C GLU A 214 25.24 -28.75 -11.20
N LYS A 215 25.20 -28.49 -9.89
CA LYS A 215 25.65 -29.47 -8.88
C LYS A 215 24.85 -30.76 -8.92
N ILE A 216 23.53 -30.67 -9.12
CA ILE A 216 22.69 -31.87 -9.26
C ILE A 216 23.12 -32.64 -10.51
N ALA A 217 23.31 -31.98 -11.65
CA ALA A 217 23.79 -32.62 -12.87
C ALA A 217 25.13 -33.33 -12.66
N ASP A 218 26.11 -32.67 -12.03
CA ASP A 218 27.42 -33.25 -11.73
C ASP A 218 27.32 -34.49 -10.83
N THR A 219 26.50 -34.42 -9.77
CA THR A 219 26.29 -35.56 -8.87
C THR A 219 25.62 -36.73 -9.59
N LEU A 220 24.64 -36.46 -10.47
CA LEU A 220 23.99 -37.50 -11.28
C LEU A 220 24.96 -38.13 -12.27
N VAL A 221 25.84 -37.33 -12.89
CA VAL A 221 26.90 -37.83 -13.79
C VAL A 221 27.88 -38.72 -13.02
N ALA A 222 28.34 -38.30 -11.84
CA ALA A 222 29.25 -39.08 -10.99
C ALA A 222 28.63 -40.42 -10.56
N ILE A 223 27.38 -40.41 -10.08
CA ILE A 223 26.65 -41.63 -9.70
C ILE A 223 26.51 -42.57 -10.92
N THR A 224 26.16 -42.02 -12.08
CA THR A 224 26.01 -42.80 -13.31
C THR A 224 27.34 -43.43 -13.74
N SER A 225 28.45 -42.71 -13.60
CA SER A 225 29.79 -43.23 -13.87
C SER A 225 30.13 -44.39 -12.93
N ASN A 226 29.94 -44.21 -11.62
CA ASN A 226 30.21 -45.24 -10.61
C ASN A 226 29.35 -46.50 -10.83
N LEU A 227 28.07 -46.34 -11.19
CA LEU A 227 27.19 -47.47 -11.52
C LEU A 227 27.67 -48.25 -12.76
N LYS A 228 28.14 -47.54 -13.79
CA LYS A 228 28.70 -48.17 -14.99
C LYS A 228 29.99 -48.94 -14.67
N GLU A 229 30.84 -48.38 -13.82
CA GLU A 229 32.07 -49.01 -13.36
C GLU A 229 31.78 -50.30 -12.58
N LEU A 230 30.91 -50.23 -11.56
CA LEU A 230 30.46 -51.41 -10.80
C LEU A 230 29.82 -52.48 -11.70
N HIS A 231 29.02 -52.09 -12.68
CA HIS A 231 28.42 -53.02 -13.62
C HIS A 231 29.46 -53.65 -14.57
N SER A 232 30.55 -52.94 -14.86
CA SER A 232 31.69 -53.50 -15.61
C SER A 232 32.48 -54.50 -14.76
N GLU A 233 32.71 -54.21 -13.48
CA GLU A 233 33.40 -55.09 -12.53
C GLU A 233 32.61 -56.37 -12.27
N ASN A 234 31.30 -56.27 -12.01
CA ASN A 234 30.44 -57.44 -11.83
C ASN A 234 30.43 -58.35 -13.06
N ARG A 235 30.43 -57.79 -14.27
CA ARG A 235 30.51 -58.59 -15.51
C ARG A 235 31.87 -59.27 -15.66
N LYS A 236 32.97 -58.59 -15.34
CA LYS A 236 34.32 -59.21 -15.33
C LYS A 236 34.41 -60.33 -14.30
N HIS A 237 33.90 -60.12 -13.09
CA HIS A 237 33.86 -61.13 -12.04
C HIS A 237 33.04 -62.35 -12.46
N LEU A 238 31.86 -62.14 -13.03
CA LEU A 238 31.02 -63.23 -13.54
C LEU A 238 31.70 -64.00 -14.67
N HIS A 239 32.45 -63.33 -15.54
CA HIS A 239 33.23 -64.00 -16.59
C HIS A 239 34.38 -64.83 -16.00
N CYS A 240 35.13 -64.29 -15.04
CA CYS A 240 36.23 -64.99 -14.37
C CYS A 240 35.75 -66.25 -13.62
N CYS A 241 34.65 -66.16 -12.86
CA CYS A 241 34.10 -67.32 -12.15
C CYS A 241 33.61 -68.43 -13.10
N LYS A 242 33.09 -68.08 -14.28
CA LYS A 242 32.68 -69.08 -15.28
C LYS A 242 33.88 -69.81 -15.90
N SER A 243 34.96 -69.10 -16.20
CA SER A 243 36.20 -69.69 -16.71
C SER A 243 36.81 -70.70 -15.73
N ASN A 244 36.79 -70.41 -14.43
CA ASN A 244 37.38 -71.28 -13.41
C ASN A 244 36.57 -72.58 -13.17
N ASN A 245 35.26 -72.57 -13.40
CA ASN A 245 34.43 -73.78 -13.25
C ASN A 245 34.62 -74.76 -14.43
N GLU A 246 34.82 -74.28 -15.66
CA GLU A 246 35.04 -75.14 -16.84
C GLU A 246 36.42 -75.84 -16.80
N GLU A 247 37.44 -75.25 -16.19
CA GLU A 247 38.74 -75.90 -15.99
C GLU A 247 38.68 -77.00 -14.93
N THR A 248 37.87 -76.85 -13.87
CA THR A 248 37.73 -77.90 -12.84
C THR A 248 36.92 -79.12 -13.30
N GLU A 249 35.88 -78.94 -14.12
CA GLU A 249 35.09 -80.08 -14.64
C GLU A 249 35.85 -80.88 -15.70
N SER A 250 36.64 -80.22 -16.56
CA SER A 250 37.47 -80.92 -17.56
C SER A 250 38.69 -81.61 -16.96
N SER A 251 39.14 -81.20 -15.76
CA SER A 251 40.20 -81.90 -15.02
C SER A 251 39.67 -83.07 -14.19
N SER A 252 38.45 -83.00 -13.64
CA SER A 252 37.89 -84.06 -12.80
C SER A 252 37.42 -85.31 -13.56
N MET A 253 37.19 -85.23 -14.88
CA MET A 253 36.78 -86.40 -15.69
C MET A 253 37.95 -87.27 -16.19
N LYS A 254 39.21 -86.84 -16.01
CA LYS A 254 40.37 -87.62 -16.50
C LYS A 254 40.85 -88.70 -15.52
N ASP A 255 40.39 -88.67 -14.27
CA ASP A 255 40.87 -89.59 -13.21
C ASP A 255 39.96 -90.82 -12.96
N VAL A 256 38.91 -91.04 -13.76
CA VAL A 256 37.93 -92.13 -13.51
C VAL A 256 38.08 -93.32 -14.48
N ILE A 257 39.04 -93.30 -15.42
CA ILE A 257 39.24 -94.40 -16.39
C ILE A 257 40.59 -95.10 -16.14
N PHE A 258 40.77 -95.74 -14.99
CA PHE A 258 41.78 -96.79 -14.80
C PHE A 258 41.41 -97.63 -13.57
N LEU A 259 40.64 -98.69 -13.77
CA LEU A 259 40.58 -99.89 -12.92
C LEU A 259 39.91 -101.03 -13.70
#